data_AF-A0A7K3YYN2-F1
#
_entry.id   AF-A0A7K3YYN2-F1
#
_cell.length_a   1.000
_cell.length_b   1.000
_cell.length_c   1.000
_cell.angle_alpha   90.00
_cell.angle_beta   90.00
_cell.angle_gamma   90.00
#
_symmetry.space_group_name_H-M   'P 1'
#
loop_
_entity.id
_entity.type
_entity.pdbx_description
1 polymer ?
#
loop_
_entity_poly.entity_id
_entity_poly.type
_entity_poly.pdbx_seq_one_letter_code
_entity_poly.pdbx_strand_id
1 'polypeptide(L)' 'MSAGRVNVGIVGLDDMLGGGLIPGSICAVIGTYGTGKTTFSLEFVWDGLKKGEKIIYISLE' A
#
# COMPACT_ATOMS: atom_id res chain seq x y z
N MET A 1 15.90 -11.94 -11.17
CA MET A 1 15.19 -12.33 -9.93
C MET A 1 13.90 -11.52 -9.89
N SER A 2 12.72 -12.14 -10.10
CA SER A 2 11.47 -11.44 -9.82
C SER A 2 11.36 -11.30 -8.31
N ALA A 3 11.67 -10.12 -7.78
CA ALA A 3 11.43 -9.79 -6.38
C ALA A 3 9.94 -10.04 -6.09
N GLY A 4 9.64 -10.73 -4.98
CA GLY A 4 8.25 -11.06 -4.59
C GLY A 4 7.38 -9.80 -4.48
N ARG A 5 6.06 -9.94 -4.67
CA ARG A 5 5.12 -8.80 -4.61
C ARG A 5 5.10 -8.15 -3.22
N VAL A 6 4.87 -6.83 -3.18
CA VAL A 6 4.65 -6.08 -1.94
C VAL A 6 3.16 -6.04 -1.66
N ASN A 7 2.73 -6.78 -0.65
CA ASN A 7 1.33 -6.81 -0.22
C ASN A 7 0.92 -5.43 0.36
N VAL A 8 -0.27 -4.95 0.05
CA VAL A 8 -0.78 -3.68 0.56
C VAL A 8 -1.54 -3.80 1.88
N GLY A 9 -1.75 -5.02 2.36
CA GLY A 9 -2.41 -5.30 3.65
C GLY A 9 -3.92 -5.44 3.54
N ILE A 10 -4.48 -5.39 2.33
CA ILE A 10 -5.91 -5.52 2.07
C ILE A 10 -6.09 -6.78 1.22
N VAL A 11 -6.40 -7.89 1.90
CA VAL A 11 -6.44 -9.24 1.30
C VAL A 11 -7.14 -9.27 -0.07
N GLY A 12 -8.37 -8.75 -0.15
CA GLY A 12 -9.12 -8.77 -1.41
C GLY A 12 -8.48 -7.94 -2.53
N LEU A 13 -7.82 -6.83 -2.19
CA LEU A 13 -7.12 -6.01 -3.18
C LEU A 13 -5.79 -6.63 -3.58
N ASP A 14 -5.06 -7.22 -2.64
CA ASP A 14 -3.82 -7.95 -2.93
C ASP A 14 -4.08 -9.10 -3.90
N ASP A 15 -5.16 -9.85 -3.70
CA ASP A 15 -5.60 -10.89 -4.63
C ASP A 15 -5.92 -10.30 -6.02
N MET A 16 -6.65 -9.19 -6.09
CA MET A 16 -6.95 -8.49 -7.35
C MET A 16 -5.69 -8.00 -8.08
N LEU A 17 -4.64 -7.65 -7.34
CA LEU A 17 -3.35 -7.18 -7.87
C LEU A 17 -2.38 -8.33 -8.19
N GLY A 18 -2.77 -9.59 -7.96
CA GLY A 18 -1.91 -10.76 -8.19
C GLY A 18 -0.82 -10.92 -7.13
N GLY A 19 -1.16 -10.65 -5.86
CA GLY A 19 -0.30 -10.73 -4.70
C GLY A 19 0.26 -9.39 -4.22
N GLY A 20 -0.14 -8.28 -4.85
CA GLY A 20 0.23 -6.91 -4.46
C GLY A 20 1.06 -6.15 -5.51
N LEU A 21 1.76 -5.12 -5.04
CA LEU A 21 2.50 -4.17 -5.88
C LEU A 21 3.83 -4.74 -6.37
N ILE A 22 4.36 -4.14 -7.44
CA ILE A 22 5.69 -4.47 -7.96
C ILE A 22 6.75 -3.77 -7.07
N PRO A 23 7.74 -4.49 -6.52
CA PRO A 23 8.79 -3.88 -5.72
C PRO A 23 9.54 -2.78 -6.46
N GLY A 24 9.85 -1.68 -5.77
CA GLY A 24 10.58 -0.54 -6.35
C GLY A 24 9.79 0.27 -7.38
N SER A 25 8.49 -0.01 -7.57
CA SER A 25 7.62 0.80 -8.40
C SER A 25 7.03 1.99 -7.64
N ILE A 26 6.58 2.98 -8.39
CA ILE A 26 5.77 4.09 -7.87
C ILE A 26 4.31 3.75 -8.16
N CYS A 27 3.46 3.85 -7.14
CA CYS A 27 2.02 3.60 -7.25
C CYS A 27 1.24 4.85 -6.86
N ALA A 28 0.17 5.14 -7.59
CA ALA A 28 -0.71 6.27 -7.32
C ALA A 28 -2.11 5.77 -6.94
N VAL A 29 -2.64 6.30 -5.84
CA VAL A 29 -4.01 6.03 -5.38
C VAL A 29 -4.87 7.25 -5.74
N ILE A 30 -5.81 7.08 -6.68
CA ILE A 30 -6.60 8.16 -7.26
C ILE A 30 -8.07 7.96 -6.90
N GLY A 31 -8.74 9.04 -6.47
CA GLY A 31 -10.16 9.03 -6.12
C GLY A 31 -10.64 10.40 -5.69
N THR A 32 -11.96 10.61 -5.73
CA THR A 32 -12.62 11.86 -5.31
C THR A 32 -12.47 12.10 -3.79
N TYR A 33 -12.88 13.28 -3.31
CA TYR A 33 -12.83 13.54 -1.87
C TYR A 33 -13.71 12.54 -1.10
N GLY A 34 -13.30 12.17 0.12
CA GLY A 34 -14.07 11.25 0.96
C GLY A 34 -14.03 9.77 0.55
N THR A 35 -13.30 9.37 -0.50
CA THR A 35 -13.20 7.96 -0.94
C THR A 35 -12.21 7.11 -0.13
N GLY A 36 -11.74 7.60 1.02
CA GLY A 36 -10.86 6.83 1.90
C GLY A 36 -9.39 6.71 1.49
N LYS A 37 -8.87 7.59 0.63
CA LYS A 37 -7.44 7.57 0.21
C LYS A 37 -6.47 7.63 1.39
N THR A 38 -6.71 8.52 2.35
CA THR A 38 -5.89 8.63 3.56
C THR A 38 -5.97 7.36 4.40
N THR A 39 -7.17 6.80 4.57
CA THR A 39 -7.39 5.52 5.26
C THR A 39 -6.63 4.39 4.57
N PHE A 40 -6.67 4.32 3.24
CA PHE A 40 -5.91 3.36 2.45
C PHE A 40 -4.40 3.48 2.70
N SER A 41 -3.85 4.70 2.63
CA SER A 41 -2.43 4.94 2.88
C SER A 41 -2.02 4.53 4.29
N LEU A 42 -2.87 4.79 5.28
CA LEU A 42 -2.61 4.40 6.67
C LEU A 42 -2.69 2.89 6.88
N GLU A 43 -3.60 2.18 6.21
CA GLU A 43 -3.65 0.71 6.27
C GLU A 43 -2.39 0.08 5.68
N PHE A 44 -1.90 0.62 4.55
CA PHE A 44 -0.62 0.21 3.96
C PHE A 44 0.54 0.40 4.93
N VAL A 45 0.63 1.57 5.57
CA VAL A 45 1.64 1.86 6.60
C VAL A 45 1.50 0.90 7.78
N TRP A 46 0.29 0.68 8.27
CA TRP A 46 0.01 -0.17 9.42
C TRP A 46 0.41 -1.63 9.19
N ASP A 47 0.09 -2.17 8.03
CA ASP A 47 0.46 -3.53 7.66
C ASP A 47 1.98 -3.71 7.53
N GLY A 48 2.68 -2.76 6.91
CA GLY A 48 4.14 -2.79 6.85
C GLY A 48 4.78 -2.70 8.25
N LEU A 49 4.22 -1.88 9.16
CA LEU A 49 4.71 -1.80 10.55
C LEU A 49 4.53 -3.14 11.29
N LYS A 50 3.42 -3.84 11.09
CA LYS A 50 3.20 -5.18 11.66
C LYS A 50 4.23 -6.20 11.16
N LYS A 51 4.71 -6.04 9.94
CA LYS A 51 5.78 -6.87 9.33
C LYS A 51 7.18 -6.44 9.76
N GLY A 52 7.31 -5.38 10.56
CA GLY A 52 8.60 -4.83 11.00
C GLY A 52 9.33 -4.02 9.93
N GLU A 53 8.62 -3.57 8.89
CA GLU A 53 9.18 -2.75 7.82
C GLU A 53 9.45 -1.32 8.30
N LYS A 54 10.48 -0.70 7.73
CA LYS A 54 10.76 0.72 7.96
C LYS A 54 9.96 1.55 6.96
N ILE A 55 9.15 2.47 7.47
CA ILE A 55 8.20 3.22 6.65
C ILE A 55 8.39 4.71 6.89
N ILE A 56 8.21 5.49 5.81
CA ILE A 56 8.14 6.94 5.85
C ILE A 56 6.75 7.33 5.37
N TYR A 57 6.00 8.05 6.22
CA TYR A 57 4.72 8.66 5.87
C TYR A 57 4.89 10.17 5.83
N ILE A 58 4.62 10.78 4.68
CA ILE A 58 4.70 12.23 4.47
C ILE A 58 3.30 12.72 4.11
N SER A 59 2.82 13.72 4.85
CA SER A 59 1.53 14.38 4.60
C SER A 59 1.75 15.88 4.41
N LEU A 60 1.01 16.48 3.48
CA LEU A 60 0.95 17.93 3.25
C LEU A 60 -0.43 18.51 3.57
N GLU A 61 -1.35 17.65 4.02
CA GLU A 61 -2.65 18.04 4.60
C GLU A 61 -2.45 18.77 5.93
#